data_AF-A0A1V6DAX5-F1
#
_entry.id   AF-A0A1V6DAX5-F1
#
_cell.length_a   1.000
_cell.length_b   1.000
_cell.length_c   1.000
_cell.angle_alpha   90.00
_cell.angle_beta   90.00
_cell.angle_gamma   90.00
#
_symmetry.space_group_name_H-M   'P 1'
#
loop_
_entity.id
_entity.type
_entity.pdbx_description
1 polymer ?
#
loop_
_entity_poly.entity_id
_entity_poly.type
_entity_poly.pdbx_seq_one_letter_code
_entity_poly.pdbx_strand_id
1 'polypeptide(L)'
;MKISRCFAGLAVAALVAAGMWAAEGRQRGGRQAAPSEFDLMVGELKLTDAQKAQIQEKMKAKEAALEAWNTANAEKVKAAEDAAAKAKGGDSTARKSAAEARKELQAGRDQATAEATAAIRAVLTDEQKKAWDGLKLYQTLAARYKKVSLTEEQQAKAKAVCVLAAQELKAAEAEDAASGKRGKKGASVADKLKWAVENVILTPEQRQMLPQRGAGKKGAAQTPPANK
;
A
#
# COMPACT_ATOMS: atom_id res chain seq x y z
N MET A 1 32.83 22.58 2.52
CA MET A 1 33.41 21.22 2.57
C MET A 1 32.46 20.26 1.85
N LYS A 2 32.86 19.76 0.67
CA LYS A 2 32.05 18.86 -0.16
C LYS A 2 32.48 17.42 0.13
N ILE A 3 31.63 16.63 0.76
CA ILE A 3 31.88 15.19 0.95
C ILE A 3 31.16 14.46 -0.18
N SER A 4 31.87 14.28 -1.31
CA SER A 4 31.48 13.32 -2.35
C SER A 4 31.61 11.91 -1.78
N ARG A 5 30.50 11.18 -1.67
CA ARG A 5 30.51 9.73 -1.49
C ARG A 5 30.09 9.08 -2.80
N CYS A 6 31.09 8.70 -3.58
CA CYS A 6 30.96 7.72 -4.65
C CYS A 6 30.65 6.37 -4.02
N PHE A 7 29.46 5.82 -4.23
CA PHE A 7 29.22 4.40 -4.04
C PHE A 7 29.41 3.73 -5.39
N ALA A 8 30.61 3.18 -5.59
CA ALA A 8 30.95 2.29 -6.67
C ALA A 8 30.15 1.00 -6.54
N GLY A 9 29.57 0.56 -7.66
CA GLY A 9 28.80 -0.66 -7.76
C GLY A 9 29.60 -1.90 -7.39
N LEU A 10 28.95 -2.80 -6.66
CA LEU A 10 29.42 -4.16 -6.48
C LEU A 10 28.37 -5.07 -7.13
N ALA A 11 28.67 -5.52 -8.34
CA ALA A 11 27.95 -6.61 -8.99
C ALA A 11 28.40 -7.91 -8.31
N VAL A 12 27.51 -8.54 -7.54
CA VAL A 12 27.69 -9.93 -7.09
C VAL A 12 26.74 -10.78 -7.91
N ALA A 13 27.30 -11.40 -8.95
CA ALA A 13 26.71 -12.60 -9.55
C ALA A 13 26.89 -13.75 -8.55
N ALA A 14 25.81 -14.14 -7.87
CA ALA A 14 25.76 -15.37 -7.09
C ALA A 14 24.69 -16.28 -7.70
N LEU A 15 25.16 -17.17 -8.56
CA LEU A 15 24.44 -18.31 -9.08
C LEU A 15 24.46 -19.38 -7.98
N VAL A 16 23.36 -19.53 -7.25
CA VAL A 16 23.17 -20.64 -6.30
C VAL A 16 21.85 -21.32 -6.63
N ALA A 17 21.98 -22.46 -7.31
CA ALA A 17 20.97 -23.49 -7.32
C ALA A 17 20.77 -23.97 -5.88
N ALA A 18 19.60 -23.72 -5.31
CA ALA A 18 19.18 -24.29 -4.04
C ALA A 18 17.71 -24.74 -4.13
N GLY A 19 17.52 -26.05 -3.94
CA GLY A 19 16.42 -26.54 -3.13
C GLY A 19 15.06 -26.68 -3.81
N MET A 20 14.93 -27.74 -4.62
CA MET A 20 13.69 -28.49 -4.86
C MET A 20 13.13 -29.07 -3.55
N TRP A 21 12.68 -28.25 -2.59
CA TRP A 21 12.04 -28.69 -1.35
C TRP A 21 10.98 -27.67 -0.91
N ALA A 22 9.85 -27.60 -1.63
CA ALA A 22 8.56 -27.12 -1.10
C ALA A 22 7.47 -27.20 -2.18
N ALA A 23 6.78 -28.34 -2.31
CA ALA A 23 5.39 -28.37 -2.79
C ALA A 23 4.80 -29.79 -2.72
N GLU A 24 4.64 -30.33 -1.52
CA GLU A 24 3.70 -31.45 -1.32
C GLU A 24 2.59 -31.02 -0.36
N GLY A 25 1.37 -30.94 -0.91
CA GLY A 25 0.18 -31.34 -0.18
C GLY A 25 -0.48 -30.34 0.77
N ARG A 26 -0.87 -29.14 0.29
CA ARG A 26 -2.13 -28.51 0.74
C ARG A 26 -2.88 -27.91 -0.44
N GLN A 27 -3.54 -28.76 -1.20
CA GLN A 27 -4.58 -28.38 -2.15
C GLN A 27 -5.83 -27.94 -1.35
N ARG A 28 -5.76 -26.74 -0.74
CA ARG A 28 -6.95 -26.05 -0.22
C ARG A 28 -7.73 -25.56 -1.44
N GLY A 29 -9.00 -25.96 -1.53
CA GLY A 29 -9.84 -25.85 -2.72
C GLY A 29 -9.75 -24.51 -3.46
N GLY A 30 -9.71 -24.62 -4.79
CA GLY A 30 -9.89 -23.66 -5.89
C GLY A 30 -10.07 -22.16 -5.64
N ARG A 31 -9.46 -21.57 -4.62
CA ARG A 31 -9.44 -20.13 -4.43
C ARG A 31 -8.49 -19.58 -5.48
N GLN A 32 -9.04 -18.99 -6.54
CA GLN A 32 -8.25 -18.23 -7.50
C GLN A 32 -7.26 -17.35 -6.74
N ALA A 33 -5.99 -17.42 -7.14
CA ALA A 33 -4.97 -16.55 -6.59
C ALA A 33 -5.45 -15.10 -6.74
N ALA A 34 -5.20 -14.26 -5.73
CA ALA A 34 -5.48 -12.85 -5.85
C ALA A 34 -4.73 -12.32 -7.09
N PRO A 35 -5.37 -11.48 -7.93
CA PRO A 35 -4.72 -10.95 -9.12
C PRO A 35 -3.41 -10.27 -8.73
N SER A 36 -2.36 -10.49 -9.53
CA SER A 36 -1.06 -9.87 -9.29
C SER A 36 -1.15 -8.35 -9.47
N GLU A 37 -0.17 -7.61 -8.95
CA GLU A 37 -0.09 -6.16 -9.19
C GLU A 37 -0.07 -5.85 -10.70
N PHE A 38 0.59 -6.70 -11.50
CA PHE A 38 0.61 -6.57 -12.95
C PHE A 38 -0.77 -6.75 -13.57
N ASP A 39 -1.53 -7.78 -13.18
CA ASP A 39 -2.89 -8.04 -13.70
C ASP A 39 -3.81 -6.85 -13.43
N LEU A 40 -3.69 -6.26 -12.24
CA LEU A 40 -4.46 -5.07 -11.85
C LEU A 40 -4.04 -3.84 -12.67
N MET A 41 -2.74 -3.67 -12.93
CA MET A 41 -2.27 -2.59 -13.81
C MET A 41 -2.79 -2.74 -15.24
N VAL A 42 -2.75 -3.95 -15.79
CA VAL A 42 -3.24 -4.24 -17.15
C VAL A 42 -4.73 -3.93 -17.28
N GLY A 43 -5.54 -4.35 -16.29
CA GLY A 43 -6.98 -4.11 -16.30
C GLY A 43 -7.38 -2.64 -16.17
N GLU A 44 -6.63 -1.83 -15.43
CA GLU A 44 -7.05 -0.47 -15.07
C GLU A 44 -6.36 0.64 -15.90
N LEU A 45 -5.10 0.44 -16.31
CA LEU A 45 -4.29 1.51 -16.92
C LEU A 45 -4.34 1.51 -18.45
N LYS A 46 -5.07 0.57 -19.06
CA LYS A 46 -5.19 0.41 -20.52
C LYS A 46 -3.81 0.43 -21.20
N LEU A 47 -2.88 -0.39 -20.68
CA LEU A 47 -1.50 -0.45 -21.13
C LEU A 47 -1.41 -0.92 -22.60
N THR A 48 -0.52 -0.33 -23.38
CA THR A 48 -0.17 -0.86 -24.71
C THR A 48 0.63 -2.16 -24.57
N ASP A 49 0.66 -3.00 -25.61
CA ASP A 49 1.39 -4.28 -25.53
C ASP A 49 2.90 -4.06 -25.32
N ALA A 50 3.46 -2.99 -25.87
CA ALA A 50 4.83 -2.57 -25.60
C ALA A 50 5.04 -2.20 -24.12
N GLN A 51 4.12 -1.44 -23.51
CA GLN A 51 4.17 -1.11 -22.08
C GLN A 51 4.03 -2.36 -21.21
N LYS A 52 3.13 -3.28 -21.57
CA LYS A 52 2.93 -4.55 -20.84
C LYS A 52 4.24 -5.35 -20.79
N ALA A 53 4.92 -5.52 -21.92
CA ALA A 53 6.19 -6.24 -21.99
C ALA A 53 7.27 -5.60 -21.11
N GLN A 54 7.45 -4.28 -21.21
CA GLN A 54 8.44 -3.54 -20.40
C GLN A 54 8.13 -3.60 -18.90
N ILE A 55 6.85 -3.47 -18.51
CA ILE A 55 6.44 -3.54 -17.11
C ILE A 55 6.64 -4.95 -16.57
N GLN A 56 6.32 -5.99 -17.33
CA GLN A 56 6.48 -7.37 -16.91
C GLN A 56 7.95 -7.71 -16.61
N GLU A 57 8.89 -7.25 -17.42
CA GLU A 57 10.33 -7.40 -17.16
C GLU A 57 10.75 -6.70 -15.85
N LYS A 58 10.30 -5.46 -15.66
CA LYS A 58 10.61 -4.68 -14.45
C LYS A 58 9.94 -5.26 -13.19
N MET A 59 8.79 -5.91 -13.33
CA MET A 59 8.13 -6.65 -12.25
C MET A 59 8.95 -7.87 -11.83
N LYS A 60 9.56 -8.60 -12.76
CA LYS A 60 10.49 -9.70 -12.41
C LYS A 60 11.69 -9.19 -11.61
N ALA A 61 12.26 -8.05 -11.99
CA ALA A 61 13.34 -7.42 -11.23
C ALA A 61 12.88 -7.02 -9.81
N LYS A 62 11.66 -6.48 -9.67
CA LYS A 62 11.04 -6.17 -8.38
C LYS A 62 10.85 -7.42 -7.52
N GLU A 63 10.36 -8.51 -8.10
CA GLU A 63 10.15 -9.79 -7.42
C GLU A 63 11.47 -10.39 -6.93
N ALA A 64 12.51 -10.41 -7.78
CA ALA A 64 13.83 -10.87 -7.40
C ALA A 64 14.42 -10.03 -6.25
N ALA A 65 14.28 -8.69 -6.29
CA ALA A 65 14.72 -7.82 -5.22
C ALA A 65 13.94 -8.05 -3.90
N LEU A 66 12.64 -8.28 -3.99
CA LEU A 66 11.82 -8.65 -2.83
C LEU A 66 12.22 -9.99 -2.24
N GLU A 67 12.45 -10.99 -3.09
CA GLU A 67 12.86 -12.32 -2.66
C GLU A 67 14.23 -12.28 -1.98
N ALA A 68 15.22 -11.60 -2.57
CA ALA A 68 16.53 -11.38 -1.96
C ALA A 68 16.41 -10.68 -0.60
N TRP A 69 15.57 -9.63 -0.51
CA TRP A 69 15.33 -8.93 0.75
C TRP A 69 14.66 -9.82 1.79
N ASN A 70 13.64 -10.60 1.41
CA ASN A 70 12.93 -11.51 2.31
C ASN A 70 13.88 -12.58 2.85
N THR A 71 14.70 -13.18 1.99
CA THR A 71 15.69 -14.20 2.40
C THR A 71 16.71 -13.61 3.36
N ALA A 72 17.27 -12.43 3.06
CA ALA A 72 18.26 -11.77 3.92
C ALA A 72 17.70 -11.31 5.28
N ASN A 73 16.38 -11.07 5.37
CA ASN A 73 15.74 -10.52 6.57
C ASN A 73 14.73 -11.47 7.22
N ALA A 74 14.65 -12.75 6.81
CA ALA A 74 13.65 -13.70 7.28
C ALA A 74 13.58 -13.81 8.81
N GLU A 75 14.74 -13.97 9.46
CA GLU A 75 14.83 -14.05 10.92
C GLU A 75 14.42 -12.74 11.61
N LYS A 76 14.75 -11.58 11.02
CA LYS A 76 14.37 -10.27 11.58
C LYS A 76 12.86 -10.04 11.47
N VAL A 77 12.26 -10.42 10.34
CA VAL A 77 10.81 -10.34 10.13
C VAL A 77 10.09 -11.21 11.14
N LYS A 78 10.52 -12.47 11.29
CA LYS A 78 9.95 -13.39 12.28
C LYS A 78 10.08 -12.86 13.71
N ALA A 79 11.26 -12.35 14.10
CA ALA A 79 11.47 -11.76 15.41
C ALA A 79 10.57 -10.53 15.67
N ALA A 80 10.39 -9.67 14.66
CA ALA A 80 9.51 -8.51 14.76
C ALA A 80 8.01 -8.90 14.81
N GLU A 81 7.63 -10.00 14.17
CA GLU A 81 6.29 -10.57 14.27
C GLU A 81 6.02 -11.14 15.66
N ASP A 82 6.94 -11.92 16.20
CA ASP A 82 6.86 -12.50 17.54
C ASP A 82 6.83 -11.41 18.63
N ALA A 83 7.68 -10.40 18.50
CA ALA A 83 7.71 -9.26 19.43
C ALA A 83 6.37 -8.52 19.43
N ALA A 84 5.79 -8.28 18.26
CA ALA A 84 4.50 -7.62 18.15
C ALA A 84 3.34 -8.49 18.64
N ALA A 85 3.40 -9.82 18.46
CA ALA A 85 2.43 -10.75 19.01
C ALA A 85 2.44 -10.70 20.55
N LYS A 86 3.64 -10.75 21.16
CA LYS A 86 3.82 -10.61 22.62
C LYS A 86 3.38 -9.23 23.13
N ALA A 87 3.60 -8.17 22.37
CA ALA A 87 3.22 -6.82 22.74
C ALA A 87 1.71 -6.54 22.69
N LYS A 88 0.86 -7.41 22.09
CA LYS A 88 -0.60 -7.20 22.03
C LYS A 88 -1.24 -7.03 23.42
N GLY A 89 -0.73 -7.73 24.44
CA GLY A 89 -1.14 -7.60 25.85
C GLY A 89 -0.16 -6.83 26.74
N GLY A 90 0.99 -6.42 26.20
CA GLY A 90 2.07 -5.78 26.95
C GLY A 90 1.88 -4.28 27.17
N ASP A 91 2.84 -3.69 27.89
CA ASP A 91 2.87 -2.25 28.17
C ASP A 91 3.10 -1.40 26.91
N SER A 92 2.95 -0.07 27.07
CA SER A 92 3.13 0.87 25.96
C SER A 92 4.54 0.86 25.36
N THR A 93 5.57 0.46 26.12
CA THR A 93 6.96 0.48 25.66
C THR A 93 7.23 -0.69 24.74
N ALA A 94 6.79 -1.89 25.12
CA ALA A 94 6.87 -3.09 24.29
C ALA A 94 6.14 -2.91 22.94
N ARG A 95 4.96 -2.27 22.96
CA ARG A 95 4.19 -1.96 21.75
C ARG A 95 4.92 -0.98 20.83
N LYS A 96 5.52 0.08 21.38
CA LYS A 96 6.29 1.07 20.61
C LYS A 96 7.53 0.43 19.97
N SER A 97 8.27 -0.37 20.73
CA SER A 97 9.47 -1.04 20.22
C SER A 97 9.13 -1.99 19.07
N ALA A 98 8.07 -2.79 19.20
CA ALA A 98 7.64 -3.70 18.14
C ALA A 98 7.13 -2.95 16.90
N ALA A 99 6.48 -1.80 17.09
CA ALA A 99 6.03 -0.95 15.98
C ALA A 99 7.21 -0.33 15.22
N GLU A 100 8.23 0.19 15.91
CA GLU A 100 9.42 0.77 15.26
C GLU A 100 10.22 -0.30 14.50
N ALA A 101 10.42 -1.49 15.09
CA ALA A 101 11.11 -2.59 14.39
C ALA A 101 10.40 -3.00 13.08
N ARG A 102 9.07 -3.07 13.10
CA ARG A 102 8.27 -3.35 11.90
C ARG A 102 8.37 -2.23 10.87
N LYS A 103 8.37 -0.98 11.32
CA LYS A 103 8.51 0.19 10.45
C LYS A 103 9.87 0.23 9.77
N GLU A 104 10.95 -0.10 10.48
CA GLU A 104 12.30 -0.19 9.92
C GLU A 104 12.39 -1.30 8.86
N LEU A 105 11.85 -2.49 9.16
CA LEU A 105 11.79 -3.58 8.18
C LEU A 105 10.97 -3.19 6.95
N GLN A 106 9.82 -2.53 7.13
CA GLN A 106 9.02 -2.04 6.02
C GLN A 106 9.81 -1.02 5.18
N ALA A 107 10.51 -0.07 5.81
CA ALA A 107 11.33 0.91 5.10
C ALA A 107 12.46 0.24 4.30
N GLY A 108 13.11 -0.77 4.86
CA GLY A 108 14.12 -1.57 4.14
C GLY A 108 13.55 -2.32 2.94
N ARG A 109 12.35 -2.89 3.08
CA ARG A 109 11.64 -3.56 1.99
C ARG A 109 11.23 -2.58 0.89
N ASP A 110 10.73 -1.41 1.27
CA ASP A 110 10.37 -0.35 0.33
C ASP A 110 11.60 0.13 -0.44
N GLN A 111 12.73 0.34 0.25
CA GLN A 111 14.00 0.70 -0.36
C GLN A 111 14.49 -0.36 -1.36
N ALA A 112 14.39 -1.65 -1.01
CA ALA A 112 14.78 -2.74 -1.90
C ALA A 112 13.98 -2.78 -3.21
N THR A 113 12.77 -2.23 -3.22
CA THR A 113 11.89 -2.20 -4.41
C THR A 113 11.76 -0.82 -5.06
N ALA A 114 12.40 0.20 -4.49
CA ALA A 114 12.23 1.58 -4.92
C ALA A 114 12.66 1.78 -6.38
N GLU A 115 13.82 1.24 -6.76
CA GLU A 115 14.36 1.36 -8.11
C GLU A 115 13.46 0.67 -9.15
N ALA A 116 13.07 -0.58 -8.92
CA ALA A 116 12.18 -1.29 -9.82
C ALA A 116 10.81 -0.60 -9.93
N THR A 117 10.28 -0.07 -8.82
CA THR A 117 9.02 0.70 -8.82
C THR A 117 9.16 2.00 -9.61
N ALA A 118 10.28 2.73 -9.47
CA ALA A 118 10.57 3.92 -10.26
C ALA A 118 10.69 3.60 -11.76
N ALA A 119 11.35 2.50 -12.10
CA ALA A 119 11.48 2.03 -13.47
C ALA A 119 10.11 1.67 -14.08
N ILE A 120 9.21 1.05 -13.32
CA ILE A 120 7.84 0.78 -13.76
C ILE A 120 7.09 2.10 -14.01
N ARG A 121 7.18 3.06 -13.08
CA ARG A 121 6.55 4.39 -13.23
C ARG A 121 7.03 5.13 -14.48
N ALA A 122 8.30 4.96 -14.85
CA ALA A 122 8.89 5.64 -16.01
C ALA A 122 8.30 5.19 -17.36
N VAL A 123 7.71 3.99 -17.43
CA VAL A 123 7.06 3.44 -18.64
C VAL A 123 5.65 4.03 -18.86
N LEU A 124 5.06 4.56 -17.80
CA LEU A 124 3.67 5.05 -17.81
C LEU A 124 3.58 6.49 -18.27
N THR A 125 2.47 6.85 -18.92
CA THR A 125 2.11 8.26 -19.14
C THR A 125 1.70 8.93 -17.83
N ASP A 126 1.57 10.26 -17.82
CA ASP A 126 1.18 10.97 -16.60
C ASP A 126 -0.26 10.67 -16.17
N GLU A 127 -1.17 10.46 -17.12
CA GLU A 127 -2.54 9.99 -16.87
C GLU A 127 -2.53 8.60 -16.24
N GLN A 128 -1.71 7.67 -16.77
CA GLN A 128 -1.57 6.32 -16.24
C GLN A 128 -0.93 6.33 -14.85
N LYS A 129 0.04 7.22 -14.58
CA LYS A 129 0.61 7.40 -13.23
C LYS A 129 -0.46 7.85 -12.24
N LYS A 130 -1.31 8.82 -12.61
CA LYS A 130 -2.44 9.28 -11.77
C LYS A 130 -3.44 8.15 -11.51
N ALA A 131 -3.79 7.38 -12.55
CA ALA A 131 -4.66 6.22 -12.41
C ALA A 131 -4.05 5.15 -11.50
N TRP A 132 -2.74 4.90 -11.61
CA TRP A 132 -2.04 3.94 -10.75
C TRP A 132 -2.04 4.37 -9.28
N ASP A 133 -1.79 5.65 -9.00
CA ASP A 133 -1.83 6.18 -7.63
C ASP A 133 -3.24 6.04 -7.02
N GLY A 134 -4.28 6.34 -7.82
CA GLY A 134 -5.67 6.12 -7.43
C GLY A 134 -6.00 4.65 -7.18
N LEU A 135 -5.48 3.73 -8.01
CA LEU A 135 -5.65 2.29 -7.85
C LEU A 135 -5.00 1.79 -6.55
N LYS A 136 -3.79 2.25 -6.23
CA LYS A 136 -3.11 1.91 -4.97
C LYS A 136 -3.93 2.36 -3.76
N LEU A 137 -4.44 3.59 -3.79
CA LEU A 137 -5.30 4.11 -2.72
C LEU A 137 -6.61 3.32 -2.63
N TYR A 138 -7.20 2.94 -3.77
CA TYR A 138 -8.39 2.11 -3.83
C TYR A 138 -8.15 0.71 -3.24
N GLN A 139 -7.00 0.07 -3.45
CA GLN A 139 -6.70 -1.23 -2.85
C GLN A 139 -6.70 -1.18 -1.31
N THR A 140 -6.09 -0.14 -0.74
CA THR A 140 -6.14 0.10 0.72
C THR A 140 -7.56 0.36 1.20
N LEU A 141 -8.33 1.15 0.44
CA LEU A 141 -9.72 1.45 0.73
C LEU A 141 -10.60 0.18 0.68
N ALA A 142 -10.49 -0.61 -0.39
CA ALA A 142 -11.29 -1.80 -0.63
C ALA A 142 -11.11 -2.85 0.48
N ALA A 143 -9.90 -2.97 1.04
CA ALA A 143 -9.65 -3.83 2.20
C ALA A 143 -10.52 -3.45 3.41
N ARG A 144 -10.77 -2.15 3.63
CA ARG A 144 -11.65 -1.64 4.70
C ARG A 144 -13.12 -1.96 4.46
N TYR A 145 -13.57 -1.90 3.21
CA TYR A 145 -14.96 -2.10 2.81
C TYR A 145 -15.27 -3.52 2.33
N LYS A 146 -14.34 -4.47 2.53
CA LYS A 146 -14.49 -5.87 2.09
C LYS A 146 -15.78 -6.55 2.59
N LYS A 147 -16.31 -6.14 3.75
CA LYS A 147 -17.53 -6.73 4.35
C LYS A 147 -18.84 -6.23 3.77
N VAL A 148 -18.85 -5.08 3.09
CA VAL A 148 -20.08 -4.44 2.60
C VAL A 148 -20.39 -4.74 1.13
N SER A 149 -19.54 -5.52 0.46
CA SER A 149 -19.69 -5.96 -0.94
C SER A 149 -20.15 -4.84 -1.88
N LEU A 150 -19.21 -3.99 -2.30
CA LEU A 150 -19.49 -2.90 -3.22
C LEU A 150 -19.95 -3.41 -4.58
N THR A 151 -21.03 -2.85 -5.12
CA THR A 151 -21.47 -3.09 -6.50
C THR A 151 -20.45 -2.57 -7.52
N GLU A 152 -20.50 -3.02 -8.76
CA GLU A 152 -19.57 -2.55 -9.81
C GLU A 152 -19.61 -1.02 -9.99
N GLU A 153 -20.80 -0.43 -9.96
CA GLU A 153 -20.99 1.02 -10.04
C GLU A 153 -20.37 1.74 -8.83
N GLN A 154 -20.53 1.20 -7.62
CA GLN A 154 -19.92 1.75 -6.41
C GLN A 154 -18.39 1.64 -6.44
N GLN A 155 -17.86 0.53 -6.95
CA GLN A 155 -16.41 0.35 -7.13
C GLN A 155 -15.86 1.36 -8.14
N ALA A 156 -16.55 1.59 -9.27
CA ALA A 156 -16.16 2.59 -10.25
C ALA A 156 -16.15 4.00 -9.66
N LYS A 157 -17.20 4.38 -8.92
CA LYS A 157 -17.26 5.67 -8.18
C LYS A 157 -16.14 5.79 -7.15
N ALA A 158 -15.88 4.73 -6.37
CA ALA A 158 -14.81 4.72 -5.38
C ALA A 158 -13.42 4.87 -6.01
N LYS A 159 -13.14 4.18 -7.11
CA LYS A 159 -11.89 4.34 -7.87
C LYS A 159 -11.71 5.78 -8.36
N ALA A 160 -12.76 6.39 -8.92
CA ALA A 160 -12.70 7.78 -9.38
C ALA A 160 -12.37 8.76 -8.24
N VAL A 161 -13.03 8.62 -7.08
CA VAL A 161 -12.72 9.45 -5.89
C VAL A 161 -11.30 9.17 -5.37
N CYS A 162 -10.81 7.93 -5.43
CA CYS A 162 -9.43 7.61 -5.07
C CYS A 162 -8.39 8.25 -6.00
N VAL A 163 -8.66 8.38 -7.31
CA VAL A 163 -7.76 9.09 -8.23
C VAL A 163 -7.63 10.57 -7.85
N LEU A 164 -8.74 11.23 -7.51
CA LEU A 164 -8.74 12.62 -7.05
C LEU A 164 -8.01 12.76 -5.71
N ALA A 165 -8.36 11.92 -4.74
CA ALA A 165 -7.74 11.93 -3.41
C ALA A 165 -6.24 11.64 -3.48
N ALA A 166 -5.77 10.78 -4.38
CA ALA A 166 -4.34 10.51 -4.55
C ALA A 166 -3.56 11.75 -5.04
N GLN A 167 -4.17 12.58 -5.88
CA GLN A 167 -3.56 13.85 -6.32
C GLN A 167 -3.55 14.87 -5.18
N GLU A 168 -4.66 15.00 -4.45
CA GLU A 168 -4.74 15.86 -3.27
C GLU A 168 -3.74 15.45 -2.18
N LEU A 169 -3.53 14.15 -1.97
CA LEU A 169 -2.53 13.64 -1.03
C LEU A 169 -1.12 14.06 -1.41
N LYS A 170 -0.74 13.94 -2.68
CA LYS A 170 0.59 14.39 -3.15
C LYS A 170 0.80 15.89 -2.95
N ALA A 171 -0.21 16.70 -3.24
CA ALA A 171 -0.15 18.13 -2.97
C ALA A 171 -0.03 18.42 -1.46
N ALA A 172 -0.84 17.74 -0.65
CA ALA A 172 -0.82 17.86 0.80
C ALA A 172 0.52 17.45 1.42
N GLU A 173 1.15 16.38 0.92
CA GLU A 173 2.47 15.92 1.36
C GLU A 173 3.57 16.94 1.05
N ALA A 174 3.55 17.55 -0.14
CA ALA A 174 4.47 18.61 -0.50
C ALA A 174 4.32 19.84 0.41
N GLU A 175 3.08 20.21 0.74
CA GLU A 175 2.79 21.32 1.65
C GLU A 175 3.12 21.02 3.13
N ASP A 176 2.84 19.80 3.59
CA ASP A 176 3.21 19.34 4.93
C ASP A 176 4.74 19.28 5.08
N ALA A 177 5.46 18.89 4.03
CA ALA A 177 6.92 18.94 3.98
C ALA A 177 7.44 20.39 4.03
N ALA A 178 6.86 21.29 3.25
CA ALA A 178 7.25 22.71 3.23
C ALA A 178 6.95 23.44 4.55
N SER A 179 5.85 23.08 5.23
CA SER A 179 5.42 23.73 6.48
C SER A 179 6.00 23.11 7.76
N GLY A 180 6.74 22.01 7.65
CA GLY A 180 7.25 21.24 8.79
C GLY A 180 6.18 20.52 9.62
N LYS A 181 4.89 20.65 9.24
CA LYS A 181 3.75 20.01 9.93
C LYS A 181 3.44 18.68 9.26
N ARG A 182 4.13 17.62 9.67
CA ARG A 182 3.93 16.28 9.09
C ARG A 182 2.49 15.77 9.29
N GLY A 183 1.79 15.52 8.18
CA GLY A 183 0.61 14.65 8.11
C GLY A 183 -0.74 15.30 8.41
N LYS A 184 -0.81 16.61 8.71
CA LYS A 184 -2.10 17.25 9.03
C LYS A 184 -2.97 17.36 7.79
N LYS A 185 -2.41 17.80 6.67
CA LYS A 185 -3.18 17.95 5.42
C LYS A 185 -3.49 16.60 4.80
N GLY A 186 -2.53 15.68 4.84
CA GLY A 186 -2.75 14.29 4.41
C GLY A 186 -3.90 13.61 5.16
N ALA A 187 -3.98 13.79 6.48
CA ALA A 187 -5.09 13.29 7.29
C ALA A 187 -6.45 13.87 6.86
N SER A 188 -6.50 15.17 6.54
CA SER A 188 -7.73 15.80 6.04
C SER A 188 -8.20 15.20 4.73
N VAL A 189 -7.30 14.90 3.79
CA VAL A 189 -7.67 14.25 2.52
C VAL A 189 -8.19 12.83 2.77
N ALA A 190 -7.55 12.08 3.67
CA ALA A 190 -8.01 10.75 4.04
C ALA A 190 -9.41 10.76 4.68
N ASP A 191 -9.72 11.76 5.53
CA ASP A 191 -11.04 11.93 6.12
C ASP A 191 -12.10 12.32 5.08
N LYS A 192 -11.77 13.19 4.11
CA LYS A 192 -12.65 13.51 2.97
C LYS A 192 -12.95 12.29 2.11
N LEU A 193 -11.93 11.49 1.76
CA LEU A 193 -12.09 10.25 1.01
C LEU A 193 -13.01 9.28 1.76
N LYS A 194 -12.77 9.08 3.06
CA LYS A 194 -13.60 8.24 3.90
C LYS A 194 -15.06 8.73 3.91
N TRP A 195 -15.27 10.04 4.10
CA TRP A 195 -16.60 10.63 4.11
C TRP A 195 -17.33 10.42 2.78
N ALA A 196 -16.67 10.66 1.64
CA ALA A 196 -17.24 10.48 0.33
C ALA A 196 -17.70 9.03 0.10
N VAL A 197 -16.86 8.06 0.50
CA VAL A 197 -17.23 6.65 0.39
C VAL A 197 -18.43 6.34 1.28
N GLU A 198 -18.37 6.68 2.57
CA GLU A 198 -19.41 6.29 3.52
C GLU A 198 -20.75 6.99 3.27
N ASN A 199 -20.75 8.26 2.89
CA ASN A 199 -21.97 9.08 2.83
C ASN A 199 -22.52 9.26 1.41
N VAL A 200 -21.67 9.18 0.38
CA VAL A 200 -22.08 9.41 -1.01
C VAL A 200 -22.14 8.10 -1.81
N ILE A 201 -21.23 7.16 -1.58
CA ILE A 201 -21.14 5.93 -2.38
C ILE A 201 -21.91 4.76 -1.76
N LEU A 202 -21.78 4.56 -0.44
CA LEU A 202 -22.48 3.48 0.25
C LEU A 202 -23.96 3.79 0.44
N THR A 203 -24.79 2.74 0.40
CA THR A 203 -26.20 2.85 0.79
C THR A 203 -26.33 2.96 2.32
N PRO A 204 -27.48 3.44 2.85
CA PRO A 204 -27.75 3.43 4.28
C PRO A 204 -27.57 2.05 4.94
N GLU A 205 -27.98 0.98 4.26
CA GLU A 205 -27.93 -0.39 4.75
C GLU A 205 -26.48 -0.87 4.84
N GLN A 206 -25.68 -0.62 3.80
CA GLN A 206 -24.24 -0.95 3.80
C GLN A 206 -23.48 -0.19 4.89
N ARG A 207 -23.86 1.07 5.18
CA ARG A 207 -23.25 1.83 6.29
C ARG A 207 -23.46 1.16 7.64
N GLN A 208 -24.63 0.54 7.88
CA GLN A 208 -24.92 -0.15 9.14
C GLN A 208 -24.03 -1.39 9.36
N MET A 209 -23.54 -1.99 8.28
CA MET A 209 -22.62 -3.14 8.33
C MET A 209 -21.17 -2.75 8.62
N LEU A 210 -20.83 -1.46 8.61
CA LEU A 210 -19.50 -0.99 8.96
C LEU A 210 -19.26 -1.14 10.47
N PRO A 211 -18.01 -1.45 10.88
CA PRO A 211 -17.68 -1.44 12.29
C PRO A 211 -17.94 -0.04 12.87
N GLN A 212 -18.95 0.05 13.73
CA GLN A 212 -19.26 1.25 14.50
C GLN A 212 -17.98 1.66 15.24
N ARG A 213 -17.41 2.82 14.90
CA ARG A 213 -16.25 3.37 15.60
C ARG A 213 -16.68 3.65 17.04
N GLY A 214 -16.42 2.71 17.94
CA GLY A 214 -16.56 2.86 19.38
C GLY A 214 -17.90 3.46 19.83
N ALA A 215 -18.95 2.64 19.94
CA ALA A 215 -20.06 2.91 20.85
C ALA A 215 -19.63 2.77 22.33
N GLY A 216 -18.44 3.29 22.66
CA GLY A 216 -17.73 3.15 23.93
C GLY A 216 -17.05 4.44 24.38
N LYS A 217 -17.71 5.59 24.17
CA LYS A 217 -17.76 6.77 25.06
C LYS A 217 -18.55 7.86 24.33
N LYS A 218 -19.84 7.97 24.66
CA LYS A 218 -20.76 9.00 24.16
C LYS A 218 -20.25 10.39 24.55
N GLY A 219 -20.37 11.35 23.64
CA GLY A 219 -20.42 12.77 24.01
C GLY A 219 -19.70 13.78 23.12
N ALA A 220 -19.82 13.72 21.79
CA ALA A 220 -19.70 14.93 20.95
C ALA A 220 -20.24 14.63 19.54
N ALA A 221 -21.28 15.36 19.13
CA ALA A 221 -21.82 15.33 17.78
C ALA A 221 -20.71 15.74 16.78
N GLN A 222 -20.39 14.85 15.83
CA GLN A 222 -19.54 15.20 14.70
C GLN A 222 -20.30 16.19 13.82
N THR A 223 -19.93 17.46 13.94
CA THR A 223 -20.34 18.51 13.01
C THR A 223 -19.59 18.29 11.68
N PRO A 224 -20.24 18.36 10.51
CA PRO A 224 -19.55 18.19 9.23
C PRO A 224 -18.43 19.23 9.06
N PRO A 225 -17.32 18.89 8.38
CA PRO A 225 -16.30 19.87 8.06
C PRO A 225 -16.91 20.95 7.15
N ALA A 226 -16.85 22.21 7.61
CA ALA A 226 -17.31 23.35 6.83
C ALA A 226 -16.49 23.45 5.53
N ASN A 227 -17.18 23.51 4.39
CA ASN A 227 -16.57 23.94 3.13
C ASN A 227 -16.08 25.38 3.32
N LYS A 228 -14.77 25.58 3.17
CA LYS A 228 -14.16 26.89 2.96
C LYS A 228 -13.60 26.93 1.56
#